data_AF-A0A7X6J6E4-F1
#
_entry.id   AF-A0A7X6J6E4-F1
#
_cell.length_a   1.000
_cell.length_b   1.000
_cell.length_c   1.000
_cell.angle_alpha   90.00
_cell.angle_beta   90.00
_cell.angle_gamma   90.00
#
_symmetry.space_group_name_H-M   'P 1'
#
loop_
_entity.id
_entity.type
_entity.pdbx_description
1 polymer ?
#
loop_
_entity_poly.entity_id
_entity_poly.type
_entity_poly.pdbx_seq_one_letter_code
_entity_poly.pdbx_strand_id
1 'polypeptide(L)'
;MTKSIMANSVLNAAAGLTLLATGFACSIIAARLLGPEANGIIAFSLWLTTTGALIAELGAGVTLLRILPQLKGRGYSAEERLGFAAYLLQPTILATLILLAGYVAYYWDTGRLHWAGDASAVIAITGVFFVLQSFGAYSKNYLIGEQQLGTFLRITVTSSVLQLAAVLAGAIFFGVSGALAGYAIGQLPMFIATLRIAIARKNNCGVGLASLISSSLVLSIELINSSIFLNRIELLFLQHYWGIEAVGFYAVGLSLANLALQLPVQLSGSLLPYYSEQMHARASDKLPVHVFAGVARSIAYITLPMSFGLAAIAPELVVTIFGTPFAPSGGMVALLSLTAVPYVVMQICTQYLYSLDRARERTIIGGIASVVMVVGCLIAVPFYGGEGAALVRLLVFTVMCLLMVRRMEFEGSTRGMLVNLAKVTAAAILCAAAAYGFVQALSGVAGLAGAVIAGALAYGIALRLLKAVPTEDVDVLQKIAARLPARINPIAVQALALLAPRRI
;
A
#
# COMPACT_ATOMS: atom_id res chain seq x y z
N MET A 1 -13.42 21.36 -16.46
CA MET A 1 -12.55 20.16 -16.30
C MET A 1 -12.00 20.00 -14.88
N THR A 2 -11.48 21.05 -14.23
CA THR A 2 -10.82 20.98 -12.91
C THR A 2 -11.69 20.45 -11.76
N LYS A 3 -13.00 20.79 -11.73
CA LYS A 3 -13.95 20.23 -10.74
C LYS A 3 -14.13 18.71 -10.87
N SER A 4 -14.02 18.15 -12.09
CA SER A 4 -14.16 16.71 -12.34
C SER A 4 -12.92 15.93 -11.89
N ILE A 5 -11.72 16.47 -12.13
CA ILE A 5 -10.45 15.84 -11.73
C ILE A 5 -10.33 15.74 -10.20
N MET A 6 -10.70 16.80 -9.48
CA MET A 6 -10.67 16.80 -8.01
C MET A 6 -11.71 15.82 -7.43
N ALA A 7 -12.93 15.82 -7.96
CA ALA A 7 -13.96 14.87 -7.55
C ALA A 7 -13.52 13.41 -7.78
N ASN A 8 -12.94 13.13 -8.94
CA ASN A 8 -12.38 11.84 -9.28
C ASN A 8 -11.27 11.39 -8.32
N SER A 9 -10.33 12.29 -8.01
CA SER A 9 -9.24 12.00 -7.08
C SER A 9 -9.77 11.65 -5.67
N VAL A 10 -10.75 12.40 -5.17
CA VAL A 10 -11.41 12.13 -3.89
C VAL A 10 -12.14 10.77 -3.90
N LEU A 11 -12.86 10.45 -4.98
CA LEU A 11 -13.56 9.17 -5.12
C LEU A 11 -12.58 7.98 -5.14
N ASN A 12 -11.43 8.13 -5.80
CA ASN A 12 -10.39 7.10 -5.81
C ASN A 12 -9.75 6.91 -4.42
N ALA A 13 -9.43 8.01 -3.74
CA ALA A 13 -8.92 7.97 -2.37
C ALA A 13 -9.93 7.31 -1.42
N ALA A 14 -11.21 7.68 -1.52
CA ALA A 14 -12.29 7.07 -0.75
C ALA A 14 -12.40 5.57 -1.01
N ALA A 15 -12.37 5.13 -2.27
CA ALA A 15 -12.41 3.71 -2.60
C ALA A 15 -11.19 2.94 -2.06
N GLY A 16 -10.00 3.52 -2.17
CA GLY A 16 -8.78 2.95 -1.58
C GLY A 16 -8.85 2.81 -0.07
N LEU A 17 -9.34 3.86 0.63
CA LEU A 17 -9.55 3.83 2.08
C LEU A 17 -10.59 2.79 2.49
N THR A 18 -11.68 2.65 1.74
CA THR A 18 -12.70 1.62 1.98
C THR A 18 -12.10 0.23 1.87
N LEU A 19 -11.34 -0.08 0.81
CA LEU A 19 -10.67 -1.38 0.66
C LEU A 19 -9.74 -1.70 1.82
N LEU A 20 -8.96 -0.72 2.26
CA LEU A 20 -8.03 -0.90 3.37
C LEU A 20 -8.77 -1.08 4.71
N ALA A 21 -9.82 -0.28 4.98
CA ALA A 21 -10.63 -0.42 6.19
C ALA A 21 -11.32 -1.79 6.25
N THR A 22 -11.88 -2.24 5.13
CA THR A 22 -12.49 -3.57 4.98
C THR A 22 -11.47 -4.68 5.22
N GLY A 23 -10.29 -4.60 4.60
CA GLY A 23 -9.23 -5.60 4.78
C GLY A 23 -8.76 -5.67 6.23
N PHE A 24 -8.60 -4.52 6.88
CA PHE A 24 -8.22 -4.45 8.29
C PHE A 24 -9.30 -5.01 9.22
N ALA A 25 -10.56 -4.65 9.01
CA ALA A 25 -11.68 -5.18 9.79
C ALA A 25 -11.83 -6.70 9.60
N CYS A 26 -11.72 -7.22 8.37
CA CYS A 26 -11.70 -8.67 8.12
C CYS A 26 -10.51 -9.36 8.80
N SER A 27 -9.34 -8.71 8.85
CA SER A 27 -8.16 -9.23 9.57
C SER A 27 -8.40 -9.30 11.07
N ILE A 28 -9.05 -8.29 11.68
CA ILE A 28 -9.43 -8.33 13.11
C ILE A 28 -10.41 -9.47 13.36
N ILE A 29 -11.44 -9.62 12.53
CA ILE A 29 -12.44 -10.68 12.64
C ILE A 29 -11.78 -12.06 12.59
N ALA A 30 -10.95 -12.30 11.57
CA ALA A 30 -10.23 -13.57 11.41
C ALA A 30 -9.33 -13.87 12.61
N ALA A 31 -8.55 -12.88 13.05
CA ALA A 31 -7.64 -13.03 14.18
C ALA A 31 -8.37 -13.30 15.51
N ARG A 32 -9.44 -12.55 15.82
CA ARG A 32 -10.18 -12.65 17.08
C ARG A 32 -10.99 -13.95 17.19
N LEU A 33 -11.56 -14.42 16.07
CA LEU A 33 -12.42 -15.60 16.09
C LEU A 33 -11.67 -16.91 15.87
N LEU A 34 -10.59 -16.90 15.09
CA LEU A 34 -9.93 -18.13 14.63
C LEU A 34 -8.51 -18.32 15.18
N GLY A 35 -7.92 -17.28 15.77
CA GLY A 35 -6.57 -17.32 16.34
C GLY A 35 -5.43 -17.20 15.32
N PRO A 36 -4.17 -17.29 15.79
CA PRO A 36 -2.98 -16.98 14.99
C PRO A 36 -2.72 -17.93 13.82
N GLU A 37 -2.87 -19.24 14.02
CA GLU A 37 -2.61 -20.24 12.98
C GLU A 37 -3.57 -20.10 11.79
N ALA A 38 -4.88 -20.01 12.08
CA ALA A 38 -5.91 -19.77 11.08
C ALA A 38 -5.73 -18.44 10.34
N ASN A 39 -5.37 -17.37 11.07
CA ASN A 39 -5.04 -16.09 10.45
C ASN A 39 -3.82 -16.21 9.52
N GLY A 40 -2.84 -17.04 9.88
CA GLY A 40 -1.70 -17.39 9.03
C GLY A 40 -2.11 -18.07 7.73
N ILE A 41 -2.99 -19.08 7.81
CA ILE A 41 -3.52 -19.77 6.62
C ILE A 41 -4.23 -18.78 5.69
N ILE A 42 -5.14 -17.96 6.25
CA ILE A 42 -5.88 -16.95 5.48
C ILE A 42 -4.91 -15.95 4.85
N ALA A 43 -3.98 -15.40 5.62
CA ALA A 43 -3.02 -14.41 5.14
C ALA A 43 -2.12 -14.97 4.03
N PHE A 44 -1.70 -16.22 4.15
CA PHE A 44 -0.90 -16.90 3.13
C PHE A 44 -1.71 -17.13 1.85
N SER A 45 -2.95 -17.63 1.95
CA SER A 45 -3.86 -17.77 0.80
C SER A 45 -4.15 -16.43 0.12
N LEU A 46 -4.37 -15.36 0.90
CA LEU A 46 -4.55 -14.00 0.38
C LEU A 46 -3.32 -13.53 -0.39
N TRP A 47 -2.12 -13.75 0.15
CA TRP A 47 -0.87 -13.40 -0.52
C TRP A 47 -0.66 -14.19 -1.81
N LEU A 48 -0.90 -15.50 -1.79
CA LEU A 48 -0.75 -16.37 -2.95
C LEU A 48 -1.71 -15.93 -4.08
N THR A 49 -2.98 -15.70 -3.74
CA THR A 49 -4.01 -15.26 -4.68
C THR A 49 -3.70 -13.87 -5.26
N THR A 50 -3.33 -12.90 -4.42
CA THR A 50 -3.04 -11.54 -4.88
C THR A 50 -1.78 -11.47 -5.73
N THR A 51 -0.72 -12.19 -5.34
CA THR A 51 0.52 -12.28 -6.11
C THR A 51 0.32 -13.01 -7.42
N GLY A 52 -0.39 -14.15 -7.39
CA GLY A 52 -0.77 -14.89 -8.58
C GLY A 52 -1.58 -14.04 -9.55
N ALA A 53 -2.56 -13.27 -9.05
CA ALA A 53 -3.39 -12.39 -9.87
C ALA A 53 -2.56 -11.32 -10.59
N LEU A 54 -1.59 -10.71 -9.90
CA LEU A 54 -0.70 -9.71 -10.49
C LEU A 54 0.19 -10.30 -11.59
N ILE A 55 0.64 -11.56 -11.44
CA ILE A 55 1.38 -12.27 -12.48
C ILE A 55 0.44 -12.60 -13.66
N ALA A 56 -0.78 -13.07 -13.37
CA ALA A 56 -1.78 -13.44 -14.36
C ALA A 56 -2.21 -12.25 -15.24
N GLU A 57 -2.22 -11.03 -14.70
CA GLU A 57 -2.52 -9.83 -15.48
C GLU A 57 -1.48 -9.52 -16.57
N LEU A 58 -0.24 -10.04 -16.47
CA LEU A 58 0.83 -9.78 -17.44
C LEU A 58 1.06 -8.28 -17.74
N GLY A 59 0.78 -7.40 -16.76
CA GLY A 59 0.86 -5.95 -16.92
C GLY A 59 -0.30 -5.30 -17.69
N ALA A 60 -1.36 -6.05 -17.99
CA ALA A 60 -2.56 -5.52 -18.66
C ALA A 60 -3.20 -4.36 -17.88
N GLY A 61 -3.21 -4.42 -16.55
CA GLY A 61 -3.73 -3.34 -15.71
C GLY A 61 -3.05 -1.99 -15.98
N VAL A 62 -1.72 -1.98 -16.10
CA VAL A 62 -0.91 -0.79 -16.39
C VAL A 62 -1.24 -0.24 -17.77
N THR A 63 -1.33 -1.14 -18.75
CA THR A 63 -1.67 -0.83 -20.12
C THR A 63 -3.05 -0.16 -20.22
N LEU A 64 -4.06 -0.68 -19.50
CA LEU A 64 -5.40 -0.07 -19.43
C LEU A 64 -5.35 1.33 -18.85
N LEU A 65 -4.65 1.52 -17.73
CA LEU A 65 -4.53 2.81 -17.05
C LEU A 65 -3.88 3.89 -17.94
N ARG A 66 -2.98 3.49 -18.85
CA ARG A 66 -2.27 4.40 -19.75
C ARG A 66 -3.00 4.64 -21.08
N ILE A 67 -3.49 3.57 -21.71
CA ILE A 67 -4.00 3.63 -23.10
C ILE A 67 -5.47 4.06 -23.13
N LEU A 68 -6.31 3.68 -22.16
CA LEU A 68 -7.73 4.07 -22.17
C LEU A 68 -7.93 5.60 -22.15
N PRO A 69 -7.20 6.39 -21.33
CA PRO A 69 -7.27 7.85 -21.40
C PRO A 69 -6.80 8.40 -22.76
N GLN A 70 -5.78 7.79 -23.38
CA GLN A 70 -5.26 8.22 -24.69
C GLN A 70 -6.26 7.95 -25.81
N LEU A 71 -6.89 6.77 -25.82
CA LEU A 71 -7.95 6.42 -26.77
C LEU A 71 -9.14 7.37 -26.63
N LYS A 72 -9.51 7.71 -25.38
CA LYS A 72 -10.55 8.70 -25.10
C LYS A 72 -10.17 10.09 -25.68
N GLY A 73 -8.92 10.51 -25.51
CA GLY A 73 -8.40 11.76 -26.08
C GLY A 73 -8.35 11.78 -27.61
N ARG A 74 -8.19 10.61 -28.25
CA ARG A 74 -8.23 10.44 -29.72
C ARG A 74 -9.64 10.36 -30.30
N GLY A 75 -10.69 10.42 -29.47
CA GLY A 75 -12.09 10.43 -29.92
C GLY A 75 -12.72 9.05 -30.11
N TYR A 76 -12.07 7.95 -29.67
CA TYR A 76 -12.69 6.63 -29.70
C TYR A 76 -13.92 6.55 -28.78
N SER A 77 -14.96 5.89 -29.26
CA SER A 77 -16.21 5.70 -28.52
C SER A 77 -16.02 4.84 -27.26
N ALA A 78 -17.00 4.87 -26.35
CA ALA A 78 -16.96 4.00 -25.16
C ALA A 78 -17.01 2.51 -25.53
N GLU A 79 -17.72 2.14 -26.60
CA GLU A 79 -17.83 0.76 -27.07
C GLU A 79 -16.50 0.24 -27.63
N GLU A 80 -15.77 1.07 -28.38
CA GLU A 80 -14.46 0.69 -28.90
C GLU A 80 -13.42 0.52 -27.78
N ARG A 81 -13.44 1.40 -26.78
CA ARG A 81 -12.57 1.31 -25.61
C ARG A 81 -12.90 0.09 -24.73
N LEU A 82 -14.18 -0.25 -24.59
CA LEU A 82 -14.61 -1.50 -23.98
C LEU A 82 -14.14 -2.72 -24.80
N GLY A 83 -14.21 -2.64 -26.13
CA GLY A 83 -13.69 -3.67 -27.03
C GLY A 83 -12.18 -3.86 -26.94
N PHE A 84 -11.43 -2.79 -26.69
CA PHE A 84 -9.99 -2.84 -26.39
C PHE A 84 -9.70 -3.53 -25.07
N ALA A 85 -10.48 -3.22 -24.03
CA ALA A 85 -10.40 -3.93 -22.76
C ALA A 85 -10.76 -5.42 -22.92
N ALA A 86 -11.73 -5.78 -23.77
CA ALA A 86 -12.06 -7.17 -24.08
C ALA A 86 -10.95 -7.89 -24.85
N TYR A 87 -10.24 -7.18 -25.73
CA TYR A 87 -9.09 -7.70 -26.45
C TYR A 87 -7.93 -8.04 -25.50
N LEU A 88 -7.58 -7.11 -24.61
CA LEU A 88 -6.48 -7.27 -23.66
C LEU A 88 -6.80 -8.25 -22.51
N LEU A 89 -8.07 -8.59 -22.30
CA LEU A 89 -8.49 -9.56 -21.29
C LEU A 89 -8.11 -11.01 -21.68
N GLN A 90 -7.99 -11.32 -22.97
CA GLN A 90 -7.67 -12.68 -23.45
C GLN A 90 -6.35 -13.25 -22.91
N PRO A 91 -5.20 -12.56 -23.02
CA PRO A 91 -3.95 -13.05 -22.45
C PRO A 91 -4.05 -13.20 -20.92
N THR A 92 -4.83 -12.34 -20.25
CA THR A 92 -5.06 -12.42 -18.80
C THR A 92 -5.86 -13.68 -18.43
N ILE A 93 -6.91 -14.01 -19.21
CA ILE A 93 -7.68 -15.26 -19.03
C ILE A 93 -6.76 -16.46 -19.22
N LEU A 94 -5.98 -16.49 -20.30
CA LEU A 94 -5.10 -17.61 -20.58
C LEU A 94 -4.04 -17.80 -19.48
N ALA A 95 -3.39 -16.73 -19.05
CA ALA A 95 -2.42 -16.76 -17.97
C ALA A 95 -3.05 -17.20 -16.64
N THR A 96 -4.26 -16.72 -16.33
CA THR A 96 -5.02 -17.15 -15.13
C THR A 96 -5.31 -18.65 -15.18
N LEU A 97 -5.75 -19.18 -16.33
CA LEU A 97 -6.04 -20.61 -16.47
C LEU A 97 -4.77 -21.47 -16.41
N ILE A 98 -3.66 -21.01 -16.99
CA ILE A 98 -2.36 -21.71 -16.91
C ILE A 98 -1.86 -21.76 -15.46
N LEU A 99 -1.90 -20.65 -14.75
CA LEU A 99 -1.49 -20.59 -13.34
C LEU A 99 -2.42 -21.41 -12.45
N LEU A 100 -3.73 -21.40 -12.71
CA LEU A 100 -4.69 -22.25 -12.01
C LEU A 100 -4.42 -23.74 -12.28
N ALA A 101 -4.14 -24.12 -13.53
CA ALA A 101 -3.80 -25.49 -13.87
C ALA A 101 -2.48 -25.92 -13.20
N GLY A 102 -1.47 -25.05 -13.18
CA GLY A 102 -0.20 -25.29 -12.46
C GLY A 102 -0.42 -25.45 -10.95
N TYR A 103 -1.25 -24.61 -10.36
CA TYR A 103 -1.67 -24.72 -8.96
C TYR A 103 -2.35 -26.08 -8.70
N VAL A 104 -3.38 -26.43 -9.47
CA VAL A 104 -4.10 -27.70 -9.33
C VAL A 104 -3.18 -28.92 -9.55
N ALA A 105 -2.29 -28.88 -10.55
CA ALA A 105 -1.35 -29.95 -10.82
C ALA A 105 -0.33 -30.15 -9.69
N TYR A 106 0.21 -29.06 -9.14
CA TYR A 106 1.10 -29.12 -7.98
C TYR A 106 0.41 -29.76 -6.76
N TYR A 107 -0.85 -29.43 -6.51
CA TYR A 107 -1.62 -30.02 -5.42
C TYR A 107 -2.01 -31.48 -5.68
N TRP A 108 -2.30 -31.84 -6.93
CA TRP A 108 -2.58 -33.21 -7.30
C TRP A 108 -1.38 -34.13 -7.07
N ASP A 109 -0.18 -33.65 -7.39
CA ASP A 109 1.07 -34.39 -7.21
C ASP A 109 1.45 -34.50 -5.72
N THR A 110 1.37 -33.40 -4.97
CA THR A 110 1.65 -33.40 -3.51
C THR A 110 0.61 -34.20 -2.71
N GLY A 111 -0.67 -34.17 -3.10
CA GLY A 111 -1.72 -34.98 -2.48
C GLY A 111 -1.53 -36.49 -2.66
N ARG A 112 -0.76 -36.91 -3.67
CA ARG A 112 -0.39 -38.31 -3.91
C ARG A 112 0.77 -38.78 -3.03
N LEU A 113 1.58 -37.87 -2.49
CA LEU A 113 2.86 -38.18 -1.85
C LEU A 113 2.88 -38.20 -0.30
N HIS A 114 1.85 -37.73 0.42
CA HIS A 114 1.45 -38.04 1.83
C HIS A 114 0.63 -36.88 2.48
N TRP A 115 -0.34 -37.24 3.35
CA TRP A 115 -0.97 -36.45 4.44
C TRP A 115 -1.80 -35.17 4.17
N ALA A 116 -2.67 -35.13 3.17
CA ALA A 116 -3.65 -34.02 3.01
C ALA A 116 -5.10 -34.48 3.27
N GLY A 117 -5.41 -34.85 4.53
CA GLY A 117 -6.76 -35.26 4.94
C GLY A 117 -7.74 -34.09 5.15
N ASP A 118 -7.26 -32.95 5.64
CA ASP A 118 -8.16 -31.85 6.10
C ASP A 118 -8.01 -30.51 5.34
N ALA A 119 -7.01 -30.35 4.47
CA ALA A 119 -6.73 -29.08 3.80
C ALA A 119 -7.40 -28.88 2.41
N SER A 120 -8.15 -29.88 1.91
CA SER A 120 -8.69 -29.88 0.54
C SER A 120 -9.64 -28.71 0.28
N ALA A 121 -10.47 -28.34 1.26
CA ALA A 121 -11.41 -27.22 1.15
C ALA A 121 -10.70 -25.87 1.03
N VAL A 122 -9.69 -25.60 1.88
CA VAL A 122 -8.92 -24.35 1.86
C VAL A 122 -8.19 -24.18 0.53
N ILE A 123 -7.60 -25.25 0.01
CA ILE A 123 -6.89 -25.27 -1.27
C ILE A 123 -7.85 -24.98 -2.42
N ALA A 124 -9.00 -25.64 -2.47
CA ALA A 124 -10.02 -25.43 -3.50
C ALA A 124 -10.58 -24.00 -3.46
N ILE A 125 -10.90 -23.49 -2.27
CA ILE A 125 -11.38 -22.12 -2.08
C ILE A 125 -10.30 -21.11 -2.49
N THR A 126 -9.03 -21.36 -2.18
CA THR A 126 -7.91 -20.50 -2.62
C THR A 126 -7.82 -20.45 -4.14
N GLY A 127 -7.98 -21.58 -4.84
CA GLY A 127 -8.01 -21.64 -6.31
C GLY A 127 -9.17 -20.84 -6.91
N VAL A 128 -10.38 -21.00 -6.38
CA VAL A 128 -11.55 -20.21 -6.81
C VAL A 128 -11.33 -18.71 -6.53
N PHE A 129 -10.81 -18.40 -5.35
CA PHE A 129 -10.50 -17.03 -4.95
C PHE A 129 -9.47 -16.40 -5.88
N PHE A 130 -8.44 -17.13 -6.30
CA PHE A 130 -7.45 -16.68 -7.27
C PHE A 130 -8.09 -16.25 -8.59
N VAL A 131 -9.02 -17.04 -9.13
CA VAL A 131 -9.74 -16.71 -10.36
C VAL A 131 -10.57 -15.44 -10.19
N LEU A 132 -11.34 -15.35 -9.10
CA LEU A 132 -12.17 -14.17 -8.80
C LEU A 132 -11.30 -12.91 -8.61
N GLN A 133 -10.16 -13.04 -7.94
CA GLN A 133 -9.24 -11.95 -7.67
C GLN A 133 -8.54 -11.46 -8.95
N SER A 134 -8.07 -12.37 -9.81
CA SER A 134 -7.41 -12.05 -11.09
C SER A 134 -8.33 -11.25 -11.98
N PHE A 135 -9.55 -11.75 -12.20
CA PHE A 135 -10.53 -11.05 -13.02
C PHE A 135 -11.07 -9.78 -12.36
N GLY A 136 -11.25 -9.76 -11.03
CA GLY A 136 -11.69 -8.58 -10.31
C GLY A 136 -10.66 -7.44 -10.33
N ALA A 137 -9.36 -7.76 -10.30
CA ALA A 137 -8.30 -6.78 -10.45
C ALA A 137 -8.32 -6.12 -11.84
N TYR A 138 -8.64 -6.90 -12.89
CA TYR A 138 -8.79 -6.39 -14.25
C TYR A 138 -9.90 -5.32 -14.38
N SER A 139 -11.10 -5.57 -13.84
CA SER A 139 -12.20 -4.59 -13.89
C SER A 139 -11.92 -3.34 -13.08
N LYS A 140 -11.23 -3.47 -11.93
CA LYS A 140 -10.71 -2.31 -11.19
C LYS A 140 -9.83 -1.43 -12.08
N ASN A 141 -8.84 -2.02 -12.75
CA ASN A 141 -7.90 -1.27 -13.61
C ASN A 141 -8.63 -0.64 -14.81
N TYR A 142 -9.62 -1.31 -15.39
CA TYR A 142 -10.47 -0.76 -16.44
C TYR A 142 -11.28 0.46 -15.96
N LEU A 143 -11.97 0.36 -14.82
CA LEU A 143 -12.80 1.44 -14.30
C LEU A 143 -11.98 2.69 -13.95
N ILE A 144 -10.78 2.50 -13.40
CA ILE A 144 -9.84 3.59 -13.10
C ILE A 144 -9.33 4.21 -14.42
N GLY A 145 -8.94 3.40 -15.40
CA GLY A 145 -8.47 3.88 -16.71
C GLY A 145 -9.54 4.62 -17.52
N GLU A 146 -10.81 4.20 -17.41
CA GLU A 146 -11.96 4.90 -17.98
C GLU A 146 -12.35 6.18 -17.21
N GLN A 147 -11.75 6.41 -16.03
CA GLN A 147 -12.09 7.47 -15.09
C GLN A 147 -13.53 7.38 -14.55
N GLN A 148 -14.09 6.16 -14.48
CA GLN A 148 -15.44 5.89 -13.96
C GLN A 148 -15.42 5.66 -12.44
N LEU A 149 -14.85 6.63 -11.71
CA LEU A 149 -14.53 6.46 -10.29
C LEU A 149 -15.75 6.42 -9.37
N GLY A 150 -16.89 6.99 -9.80
CA GLY A 150 -18.16 6.83 -9.10
C GLY A 150 -18.69 5.39 -9.13
N THR A 151 -18.61 4.73 -10.29
CA THR A 151 -18.96 3.31 -10.45
C THR A 151 -17.99 2.42 -9.66
N PHE A 152 -16.69 2.72 -9.76
CA PHE A 152 -15.65 2.03 -8.99
C PHE A 152 -15.92 2.10 -7.48
N LEU A 153 -16.22 3.29 -6.94
CA LEU A 153 -16.54 3.44 -5.52
C LEU A 153 -17.78 2.64 -5.12
N ARG A 154 -18.86 2.68 -5.91
CA ARG A 154 -20.09 1.91 -5.64
C ARG A 154 -19.82 0.41 -5.57
N ILE A 155 -19.14 -0.15 -6.58
CA ILE A 155 -18.79 -1.58 -6.60
C ILE A 155 -17.88 -1.92 -5.41
N THR A 156 -16.91 -1.05 -5.09
CA THR A 156 -15.99 -1.24 -3.96
C THR A 156 -16.72 -1.28 -2.61
N VAL A 157 -17.68 -0.39 -2.40
CA VAL A 157 -18.51 -0.39 -1.17
C VAL A 157 -19.36 -1.65 -1.10
N THR A 158 -20.00 -2.06 -2.20
CA THR A 158 -20.76 -3.32 -2.26
C THR A 158 -19.88 -4.53 -1.95
N SER A 159 -18.71 -4.64 -2.59
CA SER A 159 -17.70 -5.67 -2.31
C SER A 159 -17.28 -5.67 -0.84
N SER A 160 -17.09 -4.48 -0.26
CA SER A 160 -16.65 -4.34 1.13
C SER A 160 -17.68 -4.81 2.15
N VAL A 161 -18.94 -4.40 1.98
CA VAL A 161 -20.04 -4.83 2.85
C VAL A 161 -20.24 -6.34 2.73
N LEU A 162 -20.24 -6.84 1.49
CA LEU A 162 -20.38 -8.26 1.21
C LEU A 162 -19.24 -9.09 1.81
N GLN A 163 -17.99 -8.64 1.67
CA GLN A 163 -16.81 -9.27 2.24
C GLN A 163 -16.89 -9.31 3.77
N LEU A 164 -17.22 -8.20 4.44
CA LEU A 164 -17.29 -8.15 5.90
C LEU A 164 -18.37 -9.09 6.45
N ALA A 165 -19.56 -9.07 5.85
CA ALA A 165 -20.65 -9.94 6.25
C ALA A 165 -20.30 -11.43 6.02
N ALA A 166 -19.73 -11.75 4.85
CA ALA A 166 -19.38 -13.13 4.50
C ALA A 166 -18.18 -13.67 5.30
N VAL A 167 -17.17 -12.84 5.59
CA VAL A 167 -16.04 -13.23 6.45
C VAL A 167 -16.51 -13.45 7.88
N LEU A 168 -17.36 -12.58 8.43
CA LEU A 168 -17.89 -12.73 9.78
C LEU A 168 -18.75 -13.99 9.91
N ALA A 169 -19.75 -14.16 9.03
CA ALA A 169 -20.61 -15.34 9.05
C ALA A 169 -19.80 -16.62 8.75
N GLY A 170 -18.91 -16.59 7.76
CA GLY A 170 -18.06 -17.71 7.38
C GLY A 170 -17.12 -18.14 8.51
N ALA A 171 -16.51 -17.19 9.22
CA ALA A 171 -15.66 -17.48 10.37
C ALA A 171 -16.43 -18.15 11.52
N ILE A 172 -17.66 -17.71 11.80
CA ILE A 172 -18.50 -18.25 12.87
C ILE A 172 -18.98 -19.67 12.56
N PHE A 173 -19.47 -19.92 11.34
CA PHE A 173 -20.14 -21.18 11.00
C PHE A 173 -19.20 -22.26 10.44
N PHE A 174 -18.15 -21.86 9.70
CA PHE A 174 -17.29 -22.79 8.94
C PHE A 174 -15.80 -22.56 9.19
N GLY A 175 -15.44 -21.80 10.23
CA GLY A 175 -14.06 -21.55 10.63
C GLY A 175 -13.20 -20.91 9.52
N VAL A 176 -12.00 -21.46 9.33
CA VAL A 176 -10.98 -20.93 8.39
C VAL A 176 -11.47 -20.94 6.94
N SER A 177 -12.05 -22.07 6.51
CA SER A 177 -12.57 -22.24 5.14
C SER A 177 -13.70 -21.25 4.84
N GLY A 178 -14.59 -21.02 5.82
CA GLY A 178 -15.67 -20.04 5.68
C GLY A 178 -15.16 -18.60 5.60
N ALA A 179 -14.20 -18.23 6.45
CA ALA A 179 -13.59 -16.90 6.40
C ALA A 179 -12.91 -16.65 5.04
N LEU A 180 -12.17 -17.63 4.52
CA LEU A 180 -11.52 -17.53 3.22
C LEU A 180 -12.56 -17.45 2.06
N ALA A 181 -13.64 -18.23 2.14
CA ALA A 181 -14.75 -18.11 1.19
C ALA A 181 -15.40 -16.72 1.25
N GLY A 182 -15.47 -16.10 2.43
CA GLY A 182 -15.91 -14.72 2.60
C GLY A 182 -15.07 -13.70 1.84
N TYR A 183 -13.74 -13.85 1.84
CA TYR A 183 -12.84 -13.03 1.01
C TYR A 183 -13.10 -13.24 -0.49
N ALA A 184 -13.35 -14.49 -0.90
CA ALA A 184 -13.68 -14.82 -2.29
C ALA A 184 -15.02 -14.20 -2.72
N ILE A 185 -16.05 -14.31 -1.89
CA ILE A 185 -17.38 -13.73 -2.10
C ILE A 185 -17.29 -12.20 -2.23
N GLY A 186 -16.42 -11.55 -1.45
CA GLY A 186 -16.15 -10.12 -1.56
C GLY A 186 -15.68 -9.65 -2.95
N GLN A 187 -15.01 -10.52 -3.72
CA GLN A 187 -14.54 -10.21 -5.07
C GLN A 187 -15.61 -10.42 -6.16
N LEU A 188 -16.75 -11.06 -5.85
CA LEU A 188 -17.80 -11.34 -6.83
C LEU A 188 -18.33 -10.11 -7.56
N PRO A 189 -18.61 -8.96 -6.91
CA PRO A 189 -19.09 -7.77 -7.63
C PRO A 189 -18.11 -7.28 -8.70
N MET A 190 -16.80 -7.30 -8.40
CA MET A 190 -15.76 -6.94 -9.36
C MET A 190 -15.61 -7.97 -10.47
N PHE A 191 -15.73 -9.27 -10.14
CA PHE A 191 -15.74 -10.35 -11.13
C PHE A 191 -16.93 -10.24 -12.11
N ILE A 192 -18.13 -9.97 -11.61
CA ILE A 192 -19.34 -9.79 -12.44
C ILE A 192 -19.17 -8.59 -13.38
N ALA A 193 -18.52 -7.52 -12.93
CA ALA A 193 -18.18 -6.39 -13.79
C ALA A 193 -17.22 -6.79 -14.93
N THR A 194 -16.29 -7.70 -14.69
CA THR A 194 -15.36 -8.23 -15.71
C THR A 194 -16.07 -9.09 -16.76
N LEU A 195 -17.11 -9.85 -16.39
CA LEU A 195 -17.89 -10.62 -17.36
C LEU A 195 -18.52 -9.73 -18.43
N ARG A 196 -18.96 -8.51 -18.07
CA ARG A 196 -19.48 -7.54 -19.04
C ARG A 196 -18.42 -7.10 -20.05
N ILE A 197 -17.16 -7.00 -19.62
CA ILE A 197 -16.03 -6.70 -20.49
C ILE A 197 -15.71 -7.91 -21.39
N ALA A 198 -15.75 -9.12 -20.84
CA ALA A 198 -15.45 -10.35 -21.57
C ALA A 198 -16.43 -10.63 -22.73
N ILE A 199 -17.69 -10.23 -22.59
CA ILE A 199 -18.75 -10.42 -23.60
C ILE A 199 -18.69 -9.34 -24.70
N ALA A 200 -18.01 -8.22 -24.46
CA ALA A 200 -17.96 -7.12 -25.42
C ALA A 200 -17.23 -7.50 -26.72
N ARG A 201 -17.63 -6.88 -27.83
CA ARG A 201 -17.00 -7.11 -29.13
C ARG A 201 -15.56 -6.61 -29.11
N LYS A 202 -14.62 -7.53 -29.28
CA LYS A 202 -13.18 -7.27 -29.25
C LYS A 202 -12.80 -6.27 -30.35
N ASN A 203 -12.04 -5.25 -30.00
CA ASN A 203 -11.52 -4.25 -30.92
C ASN A 203 -10.10 -3.85 -30.50
N ASN A 204 -9.11 -3.93 -31.38
CA ASN A 204 -7.73 -3.56 -31.03
C ASN A 204 -7.49 -2.03 -31.11
N CYS A 205 -8.47 -1.25 -31.57
CA CYS A 205 -8.38 0.20 -31.80
C CYS A 205 -7.16 0.61 -32.64
N GLY A 206 -6.66 -0.27 -33.52
CA GLY A 206 -5.46 -0.03 -34.32
C GLY A 206 -4.14 0.01 -33.51
N VAL A 207 -4.14 -0.40 -32.25
CA VAL A 207 -2.95 -0.44 -31.41
C VAL A 207 -2.16 -1.73 -31.69
N GLY A 208 -0.97 -1.60 -32.27
CA GLY A 208 -0.11 -2.76 -32.55
C GLY A 208 0.45 -3.42 -31.29
N LEU A 209 0.55 -4.76 -31.30
CA LEU A 209 1.14 -5.58 -30.23
C LEU A 209 2.56 -5.14 -29.84
N ALA A 210 3.39 -4.77 -30.82
CA ALA A 210 4.74 -4.27 -30.58
C ALA A 210 4.75 -2.95 -29.78
N SER A 211 3.75 -2.08 -29.99
CA SER A 211 3.60 -0.82 -29.25
C SER A 211 3.08 -1.07 -27.82
N LEU A 212 2.19 -2.04 -27.63
CA LEU A 212 1.70 -2.47 -26.31
C LEU A 212 2.85 -2.99 -25.44
N ILE A 213 3.67 -3.87 -26.03
CA ILE A 213 4.81 -4.50 -25.36
C ILE A 213 5.91 -3.46 -25.09
N SER A 214 6.30 -2.67 -26.09
CA SER A 214 7.34 -1.63 -25.98
C SER A 214 6.99 -0.54 -24.95
N SER A 215 5.76 -0.06 -24.95
CA SER A 215 5.37 1.07 -24.11
C SER A 215 5.26 0.73 -22.62
N SER A 216 4.89 -0.51 -22.28
CA SER A 216 4.53 -0.85 -20.89
C SER A 216 5.41 -1.92 -20.24
N LEU A 217 6.29 -2.62 -21.00
CA LEU A 217 7.15 -3.69 -20.47
C LEU A 217 7.96 -3.27 -19.24
N VAL A 218 8.63 -2.12 -19.28
CA VAL A 218 9.52 -1.68 -18.19
C VAL A 218 8.72 -1.45 -16.90
N LEU A 219 7.55 -0.83 -17.00
CA LEU A 219 6.65 -0.58 -15.88
C LEU A 219 5.99 -1.88 -15.38
N SER A 220 5.60 -2.77 -16.29
CA SER A 220 5.05 -4.07 -15.93
C SER A 220 6.07 -4.93 -15.19
N ILE A 221 7.32 -4.99 -15.67
CA ILE A 221 8.41 -5.70 -14.98
C ILE A 221 8.67 -5.09 -13.61
N GLU A 222 8.69 -3.76 -13.50
CA GLU A 222 8.91 -3.05 -12.24
C GLU A 222 7.81 -3.34 -11.21
N LEU A 223 6.55 -3.32 -11.63
CA LEU A 223 5.40 -3.61 -10.77
C LEU A 223 5.32 -5.07 -10.37
N ILE A 224 5.59 -6.00 -11.29
CA ILE A 224 5.67 -7.44 -11.00
C ILE A 224 6.79 -7.70 -10.00
N ASN A 225 7.99 -7.17 -10.26
CA ASN A 225 9.13 -7.32 -9.36
C ASN A 225 8.83 -6.75 -7.96
N SER A 226 8.30 -5.53 -7.89
CA SER A 226 7.96 -4.91 -6.60
C SER A 226 6.85 -5.68 -5.87
N SER A 227 5.89 -6.25 -6.60
CA SER A 227 4.78 -6.99 -6.00
C SER A 227 5.16 -8.38 -5.49
N ILE A 228 6.00 -9.10 -6.22
CA ILE A 228 6.45 -10.43 -5.80
C ILE A 228 7.46 -10.30 -4.67
N PHE A 229 8.53 -9.52 -4.88
CA PHE A 229 9.70 -9.55 -4.02
C PHE A 229 9.68 -8.48 -2.92
N LEU A 230 9.13 -7.29 -3.19
CA LEU A 230 9.22 -6.18 -2.23
C LEU A 230 7.96 -6.02 -1.37
N ASN A 231 6.84 -6.66 -1.74
CA ASN A 231 5.59 -6.50 -1.00
C ASN A 231 5.44 -7.50 0.13
N ARG A 232 5.59 -8.82 -0.11
CA ARG A 232 5.25 -9.86 0.89
C ARG A 232 6.02 -11.18 0.74
N ILE A 233 7.18 -11.20 0.07
CA ILE A 233 7.97 -12.43 -0.11
C ILE A 233 8.38 -13.05 1.24
N GLU A 234 8.44 -12.23 2.28
CA GLU A 234 8.78 -12.65 3.65
C GLU A 234 7.82 -13.70 4.20
N LEU A 235 6.54 -13.70 3.76
CA LEU A 235 5.56 -14.69 4.20
C LEU A 235 5.96 -16.12 3.76
N LEU A 236 6.59 -16.26 2.60
CA LEU A 236 7.08 -17.56 2.11
C LEU A 236 8.21 -18.09 2.99
N PHE A 237 9.18 -17.24 3.33
CA PHE A 237 10.28 -17.63 4.21
C PHE A 237 9.81 -17.92 5.62
N LEU A 238 8.87 -17.13 6.15
CA LEU A 238 8.28 -17.38 7.46
C LEU A 238 7.53 -18.70 7.51
N GLN A 239 6.72 -18.99 6.48
CA GLN A 239 6.02 -20.27 6.39
C GLN A 239 7.01 -21.44 6.36
N HIS A 240 8.09 -21.33 5.60
CA HIS A 240 9.07 -22.41 5.45
C HIS A 240 9.88 -22.67 6.72
N TYR A 241 10.37 -21.63 7.41
CA TYR A 241 11.28 -21.79 8.55
C TYR A 241 10.57 -21.83 9.92
N TRP A 242 9.48 -21.07 10.10
CA TRP A 242 8.81 -20.89 11.40
C TRP A 242 7.34 -21.34 11.40
N GLY A 243 6.85 -21.87 10.27
CA GLY A 243 5.49 -22.38 10.13
C GLY A 243 4.43 -21.30 9.89
N ILE A 244 3.18 -21.75 9.74
CA ILE A 244 2.07 -20.90 9.32
C ILE A 244 1.61 -19.92 10.42
N GLU A 245 1.83 -20.23 11.69
CA GLU A 245 1.48 -19.34 12.81
C GLU A 245 2.30 -18.03 12.78
N ALA A 246 3.60 -18.12 12.48
CA ALA A 246 4.48 -16.97 12.33
C ALA A 246 4.04 -16.05 11.18
N VAL A 247 3.50 -16.61 10.10
CA VAL A 247 2.86 -15.87 9.00
C VAL A 247 1.65 -15.09 9.53
N GLY A 248 0.86 -15.69 10.42
CA GLY A 248 -0.27 -15.06 11.08
C GLY A 248 0.13 -13.86 11.93
N PHE A 249 1.19 -14.00 12.74
CA PHE A 249 1.73 -12.90 13.54
C PHE A 249 2.26 -11.76 12.67
N TYR A 250 3.01 -12.07 11.63
CA TYR A 250 3.57 -11.07 10.72
C TYR A 250 2.49 -10.36 9.90
N ALA A 251 1.45 -11.08 9.45
CA ALA A 251 0.35 -10.52 8.67
C ALA A 251 -0.48 -9.49 9.45
N VAL A 252 -0.72 -9.74 10.74
CA VAL A 252 -1.34 -8.76 11.64
C VAL A 252 -0.46 -7.52 11.75
N GLY A 253 0.85 -7.71 11.97
CA GLY A 253 1.77 -6.59 12.09
C GLY A 253 1.86 -5.73 10.83
N LEU A 254 1.90 -6.38 9.67
CA LEU A 254 1.90 -5.70 8.39
C LEU A 254 0.58 -4.95 8.14
N SER A 255 -0.56 -5.52 8.53
CA SER A 255 -1.86 -4.85 8.41
C SER A 255 -1.92 -3.56 9.25
N LEU A 256 -1.45 -3.61 10.50
CA LEU A 256 -1.36 -2.42 11.36
C LEU A 256 -0.40 -1.37 10.81
N ALA A 257 0.81 -1.77 10.42
CA ALA A 257 1.80 -0.83 9.87
C ALA A 257 1.32 -0.17 8.57
N ASN A 258 0.59 -0.91 7.72
CA ASN A 258 0.02 -0.39 6.48
C ASN A 258 -1.07 0.67 6.71
N LEU A 259 -1.84 0.60 7.79
CA LEU A 259 -2.81 1.64 8.13
C LEU A 259 -2.13 3.00 8.33
N ALA A 260 -1.04 3.02 9.10
CA ALA A 260 -0.26 4.25 9.33
C ALA A 260 0.39 4.76 8.03
N LEU A 261 0.78 3.86 7.14
CA LEU A 261 1.36 4.20 5.84
C LEU A 261 0.38 4.74 4.81
N GLN A 262 -0.92 4.49 4.98
CA GLN A 262 -1.88 4.73 3.92
C GLN A 262 -1.95 6.20 3.51
N LEU A 263 -1.98 7.12 4.48
CA LEU A 263 -2.11 8.55 4.21
C LEU A 263 -0.86 9.12 3.51
N PRO A 264 0.38 8.92 4.01
CA PRO A 264 1.59 9.39 3.33
C PRO A 264 1.74 8.84 1.91
N VAL A 265 1.41 7.57 1.72
CA VAL A 265 1.50 6.92 0.39
C VAL A 265 0.48 7.52 -0.57
N GLN A 266 -0.75 7.82 -0.13
CA GLN A 266 -1.73 8.49 -0.99
C GLN A 266 -1.28 9.90 -1.40
N LEU A 267 -0.66 10.66 -0.49
CA LEU A 267 -0.12 11.98 -0.80
C LEU A 267 1.04 11.91 -1.81
N SER A 268 1.78 10.80 -1.85
CA SER A 268 2.88 10.63 -2.82
C SER A 268 2.37 10.49 -4.27
N GLY A 269 1.15 9.98 -4.48
CA GLY A 269 0.63 9.72 -5.83
C GLY A 269 0.39 10.99 -6.67
N SER A 270 0.16 12.15 -6.02
CA SER A 270 0.02 13.44 -6.71
C SER A 270 1.34 14.13 -7.03
N LEU A 271 2.48 13.56 -6.61
CA LEU A 271 3.78 14.21 -6.79
C LEU A 271 4.28 14.16 -8.22
N LEU A 272 3.95 13.11 -8.98
CA LEU A 272 4.34 12.99 -10.38
C LEU A 272 3.89 14.20 -11.23
N PRO A 273 2.59 14.55 -11.30
CA PRO A 273 2.16 15.70 -12.08
C PRO A 273 2.72 17.02 -11.52
N TYR A 274 2.91 17.13 -10.21
CA TYR A 274 3.49 18.32 -9.57
C TYR A 274 4.96 18.54 -9.98
N TYR A 275 5.77 17.48 -9.98
CA TYR A 275 7.16 17.55 -10.43
C TYR A 275 7.24 17.87 -11.93
N SER A 276 6.42 17.24 -12.77
CA SER A 276 6.38 17.55 -14.20
C SER A 276 6.00 19.03 -14.45
N GLU A 277 5.02 19.58 -13.74
CA GLU A 277 4.63 21.00 -13.87
C GLU A 277 5.77 21.96 -13.48
N GLN A 278 6.43 21.71 -12.34
CA GLN A 278 7.55 22.52 -11.87
C GLN A 278 8.76 22.47 -12.80
N MET A 279 8.97 21.33 -13.47
CA MET A 279 10.00 21.17 -14.49
C MET A 279 9.65 21.90 -15.78
N HIS A 280 8.43 21.73 -16.31
CA HIS A 280 7.99 22.43 -17.54
C HIS A 280 7.93 23.94 -17.40
N ALA A 281 7.73 24.46 -16.18
CA ALA A 281 7.77 25.89 -15.89
C ALA A 281 9.18 26.50 -15.99
N ARG A 282 10.23 25.69 -16.19
CA ARG A 282 11.63 26.13 -16.24
C ARG A 282 12.35 25.54 -17.46
N ALA A 283 13.42 26.23 -17.88
CA ALA A 283 14.26 25.79 -19.00
C ALA A 283 15.33 24.75 -18.59
N SER A 284 15.36 24.31 -17.32
CA SER A 284 16.30 23.30 -16.80
C SER A 284 15.60 21.96 -16.64
N ASP A 285 16.27 20.89 -17.08
CA ASP A 285 15.86 19.50 -16.88
C ASP A 285 16.04 19.01 -15.42
N LYS A 286 16.49 19.89 -14.51
CA LYS A 286 16.73 19.55 -13.10
C LYS A 286 15.69 20.17 -12.18
N LEU A 287 15.20 19.36 -11.25
CA LEU A 287 14.32 19.86 -10.19
C LEU A 287 15.15 20.65 -9.16
N PRO A 288 14.71 21.85 -8.76
CA PRO A 288 15.37 22.60 -7.70
C PRO A 288 15.33 21.86 -6.35
N VAL A 289 16.43 21.92 -5.57
CA VAL A 289 16.50 21.28 -4.24
C VAL A 289 15.32 21.69 -3.35
N HIS A 290 14.92 22.97 -3.37
CA HIS A 290 13.89 23.50 -2.49
C HIS A 290 12.51 22.86 -2.72
N VAL A 291 12.18 22.49 -3.96
CA VAL A 291 10.91 21.82 -4.30
C VAL A 291 10.90 20.41 -3.69
N PHE A 292 11.96 19.64 -3.95
CA PHE A 292 12.10 18.29 -3.38
C PHE A 292 12.16 18.32 -1.85
N ALA A 293 12.94 19.24 -1.29
CA ALA A 293 13.08 19.42 0.16
C ALA A 293 11.75 19.81 0.82
N GLY A 294 10.95 20.66 0.18
CA GLY A 294 9.62 21.05 0.66
C GLY A 294 8.66 19.86 0.70
N VAL A 295 8.64 19.04 -0.36
CA VAL A 295 7.84 17.80 -0.41
C VAL A 295 8.29 16.79 0.64
N ALA A 296 9.59 16.50 0.69
CA ALA A 296 10.17 15.56 1.64
C ALA A 296 9.89 15.98 3.09
N ARG A 297 10.04 17.28 3.39
CA ARG A 297 9.75 17.85 4.71
C ARG A 297 8.26 17.78 5.06
N SER A 298 7.38 18.15 4.13
CA SER A 298 5.93 18.12 4.32
C SER A 298 5.42 16.72 4.64
N ILE A 299 5.93 15.71 3.92
CA ILE A 299 5.57 14.32 4.17
C ILE A 299 6.22 13.81 5.46
N ALA A 300 7.47 14.19 5.75
CA ALA A 300 8.16 13.83 6.99
C ALA A 300 7.41 14.32 8.25
N TYR A 301 6.74 15.49 8.19
CA TYR A 301 5.92 15.97 9.31
C TYR A 301 4.80 15.01 9.72
N ILE A 302 4.36 14.14 8.80
CA ILE A 302 3.29 13.17 9.04
C ILE A 302 3.89 11.78 9.24
N THR A 303 4.78 11.34 8.35
CA THR A 303 5.33 9.97 8.37
C THR A 303 6.17 9.70 9.62
N LEU A 304 7.08 10.61 10.02
CA LEU A 304 7.97 10.37 11.16
C LEU A 304 7.21 10.18 12.49
N PRO A 305 6.30 11.08 12.92
CA PRO A 305 5.57 10.88 14.16
C PRO A 305 4.64 9.67 14.11
N MET A 306 4.04 9.35 12.96
CA MET A 306 3.21 8.14 12.85
C MET A 306 4.05 6.87 12.96
N SER A 307 5.23 6.82 12.31
CA SER A 307 6.12 5.67 12.38
C SER A 307 6.69 5.43 13.77
N PHE A 308 7.28 6.45 14.39
CA PHE A 308 7.87 6.31 15.73
C PHE A 308 6.80 6.19 16.81
N GLY A 309 5.69 6.93 16.69
CA GLY A 309 4.55 6.83 17.61
C GLY A 309 3.92 5.43 17.57
N LEU A 310 3.67 4.88 16.37
CA LEU A 310 3.16 3.52 16.23
C LEU A 310 4.15 2.49 16.77
N ALA A 311 5.45 2.66 16.51
CA ALA A 311 6.47 1.76 17.05
C ALA A 311 6.51 1.77 18.59
N ALA A 312 6.30 2.93 19.22
CA ALA A 312 6.28 3.06 20.67
C ALA A 312 5.07 2.37 21.32
N ILE A 313 3.90 2.43 20.70
CA ILE A 313 2.65 1.88 21.26
C ILE A 313 2.32 0.47 20.72
N ALA A 314 3.14 -0.05 19.80
CA ALA A 314 2.87 -1.27 19.04
C ALA A 314 2.49 -2.50 19.89
N PRO A 315 3.25 -2.88 20.95
CA PRO A 315 2.93 -4.06 21.74
C PRO A 315 1.52 -4.00 22.36
N GLU A 316 1.19 -2.87 23.00
CA GLU A 316 -0.11 -2.67 23.66
C GLU A 316 -1.25 -2.56 22.63
N LEU A 317 -0.99 -1.91 21.50
CA LEU A 317 -1.97 -1.75 20.42
C LEU A 317 -2.37 -3.10 19.82
N VAL A 318 -1.40 -4.00 19.61
CA VAL A 318 -1.64 -5.34 19.08
C VAL A 318 -2.52 -6.14 20.04
N VAL A 319 -2.17 -6.19 21.33
CA VAL A 319 -2.93 -6.94 22.32
C VAL A 319 -4.34 -6.38 22.46
N THR A 320 -4.49 -5.05 22.42
CA THR A 320 -5.79 -4.39 22.52
C THR A 320 -6.69 -4.68 21.32
N ILE A 321 -6.15 -4.72 20.10
CA ILE A 321 -6.94 -4.90 18.88
C ILE A 321 -7.16 -6.37 18.55
N PHE A 322 -6.10 -7.18 18.58
CA PHE A 322 -6.09 -8.57 18.12
C PHE A 322 -6.18 -9.59 19.27
N GLY A 323 -5.88 -9.20 20.50
CA GLY A 323 -5.93 -10.05 21.68
C GLY A 323 -4.57 -10.54 22.14
N THR A 324 -4.52 -11.15 23.32
CA THR A 324 -3.30 -11.67 23.94
C THR A 324 -2.57 -12.75 23.12
N PRO A 325 -3.24 -13.62 22.32
CA PRO A 325 -2.51 -14.59 21.49
C PRO A 325 -1.57 -13.94 20.47
N PHE A 326 -1.83 -12.69 20.07
CA PHE A 326 -1.01 -11.96 19.10
C PHE A 326 0.09 -11.11 19.74
N ALA A 327 0.33 -11.21 21.06
CA ALA A 327 1.43 -10.49 21.72
C ALA A 327 2.80 -10.62 21.01
N PRO A 328 3.19 -11.78 20.44
CA PRO A 328 4.45 -11.90 19.69
C PRO A 328 4.56 -10.99 18.45
N SER A 329 3.43 -10.49 17.90
CA SER A 329 3.44 -9.53 16.79
C SER A 329 3.92 -8.15 17.20
N GLY A 330 3.95 -7.80 18.49
CA GLY A 330 4.27 -6.46 18.98
C GLY A 330 5.62 -5.92 18.46
N GLY A 331 6.68 -6.72 18.60
CA GLY A 331 8.02 -6.36 18.10
C GLY A 331 8.06 -6.25 16.57
N MET A 332 7.35 -7.14 15.86
CA MET A 332 7.23 -7.09 14.41
C MET A 332 6.57 -5.79 13.94
N VAL A 333 5.48 -5.36 14.61
CA VAL A 333 4.80 -4.10 14.29
C VAL A 333 5.71 -2.91 14.52
N ALA A 334 6.49 -2.91 15.60
CA ALA A 334 7.42 -1.82 15.87
C ALA A 334 8.45 -1.67 14.73
N LEU A 335 9.09 -2.75 14.32
CA LEU A 335 10.07 -2.74 13.21
C LEU A 335 9.43 -2.39 11.85
N LEU A 336 8.25 -2.93 11.56
CA LEU A 336 7.50 -2.60 10.34
C LEU A 336 7.05 -1.14 10.30
N SER A 337 6.74 -0.55 11.45
CA SER A 337 6.38 0.87 11.57
C SER A 337 7.56 1.78 11.28
N LEU A 338 8.78 1.37 11.64
CA LEU A 338 10.02 2.07 11.27
C LEU A 338 10.30 1.97 9.77
N THR A 339 9.94 0.86 9.14
CA THR A 339 10.10 0.62 7.69
C THR A 339 9.29 1.60 6.84
N ALA A 340 8.22 2.14 7.41
CA ALA A 340 7.37 3.13 6.74
C ALA A 340 8.13 4.40 6.33
N VAL A 341 9.13 4.83 7.10
CA VAL A 341 9.92 6.04 6.80
C VAL A 341 10.69 5.89 5.49
N PRO A 342 11.64 4.92 5.33
CA PRO A 342 12.35 4.75 4.08
C PRO A 342 11.44 4.36 2.92
N TYR A 343 10.34 3.63 3.19
CA TYR A 343 9.36 3.30 2.15
C TYR A 343 8.70 4.55 1.54
N VAL A 344 8.26 5.49 2.36
CA VAL A 344 7.64 6.73 1.88
C VAL A 344 8.65 7.61 1.15
N VAL A 345 9.89 7.71 1.63
CA VAL A 345 10.94 8.45 0.93
C VAL A 345 11.26 7.80 -0.43
N MET A 346 11.32 6.46 -0.48
CA MET A 346 11.47 5.73 -1.73
C MET A 346 10.30 6.01 -2.70
N GLN A 347 9.07 6.14 -2.22
CA GLN A 347 7.93 6.55 -3.05
C GLN A 347 8.11 7.96 -3.62
N ILE A 348 8.51 8.94 -2.80
CA ILE A 348 8.84 10.30 -3.27
C ILE A 348 9.91 10.25 -4.36
N CYS A 349 10.95 9.45 -4.16
CA CYS A 349 12.03 9.29 -5.13
C CYS A 349 11.58 8.59 -6.41
N THR A 350 10.67 7.64 -6.31
CA THR A 350 10.11 6.93 -7.46
C THR A 350 9.34 7.89 -8.35
N GLN A 351 8.47 8.74 -7.76
CA GLN A 351 7.71 9.73 -8.52
C GLN A 351 8.62 10.76 -9.20
N TYR A 352 9.73 11.15 -8.57
CA TYR A 352 10.75 12.01 -9.20
C TYR A 352 11.42 11.33 -10.41
N LEU A 353 11.84 10.07 -10.30
CA LEU A 353 12.44 9.37 -11.43
C LEU A 353 11.42 9.18 -12.57
N TYR A 354 10.16 8.95 -12.24
CA TYR A 354 9.08 8.87 -13.23
C TYR A 354 8.82 10.20 -13.92
N SER A 355 8.91 11.35 -13.23
CA SER A 355 8.79 12.66 -13.89
C SER A 355 9.92 12.96 -14.88
N LEU A 356 11.06 12.28 -14.75
CA LEU A 356 12.21 12.37 -15.65
C LEU A 356 12.24 11.28 -16.73
N ASP A 357 11.19 10.47 -16.85
CA ASP A 357 11.15 9.26 -17.69
C ASP A 357 12.29 8.25 -17.39
N ARG A 358 12.91 8.33 -16.20
CA ARG A 358 14.00 7.44 -15.72
C ARG A 358 13.45 6.17 -15.05
N ALA A 359 12.34 5.62 -15.56
CA ALA A 359 11.72 4.41 -15.02
C ALA A 359 12.67 3.21 -15.03
N ARG A 360 13.55 3.11 -16.04
CA ARG A 360 14.55 2.03 -16.15
C ARG A 360 15.49 1.97 -14.95
N GLU A 361 15.92 3.12 -14.43
CA GLU A 361 16.79 3.16 -13.26
C GLU A 361 16.06 2.70 -12.00
N ARG A 362 14.80 3.10 -11.84
CA ARG A 362 13.94 2.61 -10.76
C ARG A 362 13.77 1.09 -10.82
N THR A 363 13.63 0.52 -12.02
CA THR A 363 13.54 -0.93 -12.21
C THR A 363 14.84 -1.64 -11.82
N ILE A 364 16.00 -1.12 -12.22
CA ILE A 364 17.31 -1.71 -11.87
C ILE A 364 17.53 -1.70 -10.35
N ILE A 365 17.26 -0.56 -9.69
CA ILE A 365 17.35 -0.46 -8.23
C ILE A 365 16.37 -1.42 -7.55
N GLY A 366 15.15 -1.55 -8.10
CA GLY A 366 14.16 -2.52 -7.64
C GLY A 366 14.63 -3.96 -7.76
N GLY A 367 15.32 -4.33 -8.84
CA GLY A 367 15.89 -5.66 -9.02
C GLY A 367 16.98 -5.99 -8.00
N ILE A 368 17.89 -5.04 -7.75
CA ILE A 368 18.92 -5.16 -6.70
C ILE A 368 18.25 -5.36 -5.33
N ALA A 369 17.23 -4.56 -5.03
CA ALA A 369 16.50 -4.64 -3.78
C ALA A 369 15.79 -5.99 -3.59
N SER A 370 15.21 -6.55 -4.65
CA SER A 370 14.62 -7.89 -4.62
C SER A 370 15.65 -8.96 -4.25
N VAL A 371 16.85 -8.90 -4.83
CA VAL A 371 17.94 -9.82 -4.49
C VAL A 371 18.35 -9.65 -3.04
N VAL A 372 18.54 -8.42 -2.57
CA VAL A 372 18.90 -8.14 -1.17
C VAL A 372 17.79 -8.60 -0.21
N MET A 373 16.51 -8.47 -0.59
CA MET A 373 15.38 -8.96 0.20
C MET A 373 15.41 -10.48 0.34
N VAL A 374 15.58 -11.21 -0.78
CA VAL A 374 15.64 -12.68 -0.78
C VAL A 374 16.83 -13.18 0.01
N VAL A 375 18.04 -12.65 -0.24
CA VAL A 375 19.26 -13.05 0.48
C VAL A 375 19.16 -12.67 1.97
N GLY A 376 18.66 -11.48 2.27
CA GLY A 376 18.46 -11.03 3.64
C GLY A 376 17.47 -11.91 4.39
N CYS A 377 16.35 -12.29 3.77
CA CYS A 377 15.37 -13.18 4.37
C CYS A 377 15.93 -14.59 4.58
N LEU A 378 16.69 -15.13 3.62
CA LEU A 378 17.37 -16.42 3.76
C LEU A 378 18.35 -16.46 4.95
N ILE A 379 19.01 -15.34 5.25
CA ILE A 379 19.98 -15.26 6.34
C ILE A 379 19.30 -14.94 7.67
N ALA A 380 18.40 -13.96 7.72
CA ALA A 380 17.88 -13.43 8.99
C ALA A 380 16.64 -14.18 9.50
N VAL A 381 15.75 -14.64 8.61
CA VAL A 381 14.49 -15.30 9.02
C VAL A 381 14.74 -16.59 9.80
N PRO A 382 15.69 -17.47 9.44
CA PRO A 382 15.94 -18.69 10.22
C PRO A 382 16.28 -18.44 11.69
N PHE A 383 16.99 -17.34 12.01
CA PHE A 383 17.44 -17.06 13.38
C PHE A 383 16.50 -16.13 14.15
N TYR A 384 15.88 -15.15 13.49
CA TYR A 384 15.10 -14.08 14.13
C TYR A 384 13.60 -14.09 13.79
N GLY A 385 13.13 -15.06 13.01
CA GLY A 385 11.71 -15.21 12.66
C GLY A 385 11.11 -13.96 12.02
N GLY A 386 9.90 -13.59 12.47
CA GLY A 386 9.15 -12.45 11.93
C GLY A 386 9.79 -11.09 12.20
N GLU A 387 10.54 -10.94 13.29
CA GLU A 387 11.32 -9.73 13.57
C GLU A 387 12.48 -9.61 12.57
N GLY A 388 13.15 -10.73 12.28
CA GLY A 388 14.18 -10.81 11.24
C GLY A 388 13.66 -10.36 9.87
N ALA A 389 12.49 -10.85 9.47
CA ALA A 389 11.82 -10.42 8.24
C ALA A 389 11.58 -8.91 8.20
N ALA A 390 11.04 -8.34 9.28
CA ALA A 390 10.79 -6.90 9.39
C ALA A 390 12.09 -6.07 9.32
N LEU A 391 13.17 -6.56 9.94
CA LEU A 391 14.48 -5.91 9.94
C LEU A 391 15.12 -5.92 8.54
N VAL A 392 15.05 -7.05 7.83
CA VAL A 392 15.49 -7.14 6.43
C VAL A 392 14.70 -6.15 5.57
N ARG A 393 13.37 -6.08 5.75
CA ARG A 393 12.51 -5.15 5.03
C ARG A 393 12.92 -3.69 5.25
N LEU A 394 13.19 -3.30 6.50
CA LEU A 394 13.70 -1.99 6.87
C LEU A 394 15.02 -1.68 6.15
N LEU A 395 15.97 -2.62 6.17
CA LEU A 395 17.27 -2.47 5.53
C LEU A 395 17.14 -2.32 4.01
N VAL A 396 16.34 -3.17 3.36
CA VAL A 396 16.13 -3.15 1.91
C VAL A 396 15.57 -1.80 1.45
N PHE A 397 14.50 -1.30 2.09
CA PHE A 397 13.93 -0.01 1.70
C PHE A 397 14.88 1.16 2.01
N THR A 398 15.69 1.06 3.06
CA THR A 398 16.71 2.06 3.36
C THR A 398 17.80 2.07 2.28
N VAL A 399 18.29 0.90 1.86
CA VAL A 399 19.26 0.77 0.76
C VAL A 399 18.68 1.31 -0.54
N MET A 400 17.43 0.97 -0.88
CA MET A 400 16.74 1.51 -2.05
C MET A 400 16.69 3.03 -2.01
N CYS A 401 16.24 3.61 -0.89
CA CYS A 401 16.18 5.05 -0.71
C CYS A 401 17.56 5.69 -0.93
N LEU A 402 18.63 5.14 -0.33
CA LEU A 402 19.99 5.65 -0.49
C LEU A 402 20.49 5.58 -1.93
N LEU A 403 20.24 4.46 -2.63
CA LEU A 403 20.61 4.29 -4.04
C LEU A 403 19.87 5.27 -4.95
N MET A 404 18.59 5.51 -4.70
CA MET A 404 17.79 6.46 -5.47
C MET A 404 18.25 7.90 -5.23
N VAL A 405 18.44 8.29 -3.98
CA VAL A 405 18.91 9.65 -3.62
C VAL A 405 20.29 9.93 -4.22
N ARG A 406 21.19 8.94 -4.29
CA ARG A 406 22.50 9.10 -4.96
C ARG A 406 22.42 9.31 -6.47
N ARG A 407 21.34 8.86 -7.12
CA ARG A 407 21.11 9.02 -8.57
C ARG A 407 20.35 10.30 -8.90
N MET A 408 19.84 11.00 -7.89
CA MET A 408 19.18 12.28 -8.03
C MET A 408 20.22 13.39 -8.14
N GLU A 409 20.04 14.23 -9.14
CA GLU A 409 20.84 15.44 -9.31
C GLU A 409 19.96 16.64 -8.97
N PHE A 410 20.46 17.49 -8.09
CA PHE A 410 19.73 18.69 -7.70
C PHE A 410 20.55 19.95 -7.94
N GLU A 411 19.85 21.04 -8.26
CA GLU A 411 20.43 22.38 -8.28
C GLU A 411 20.42 22.98 -6.87
N GLY A 412 21.57 22.93 -6.18
CA GLY A 412 21.79 23.58 -4.88
C GLY A 412 22.33 22.67 -3.77
N SER A 413 22.35 23.17 -2.53
CA SER A 413 22.83 22.44 -1.36
C SER A 413 21.71 21.70 -0.62
N THR A 414 21.90 20.41 -0.36
CA THR A 414 20.98 19.56 0.42
C THR A 414 21.12 19.75 1.94
N ARG A 415 22.10 20.54 2.40
CA ARG A 415 22.40 20.71 3.84
C ARG A 415 21.22 21.26 4.63
N GLY A 416 20.49 22.23 4.07
CA GLY A 416 19.30 22.81 4.72
C GLY A 416 18.15 21.81 4.87
N MET A 417 17.99 20.90 3.91
CA MET A 417 17.00 19.82 3.96
C MET A 417 17.34 18.83 5.09
N LEU A 418 18.61 18.41 5.20
CA LEU A 418 19.05 17.48 6.24
C LEU A 418 18.90 18.04 7.65
N VAL A 419 19.21 19.32 7.87
CA VAL A 419 19.03 19.97 9.17
C VAL A 419 17.55 20.03 9.57
N ASN A 420 16.67 20.37 8.64
CA ASN A 420 15.23 20.40 8.92
C ASN A 420 14.68 19.00 9.19
N LEU A 421 15.08 17.99 8.39
CA LEU A 421 14.70 16.60 8.65
C LEU A 421 15.18 16.13 10.03
N ALA A 422 16.42 16.44 10.41
CA ALA A 422 16.95 16.08 11.73
C ALA A 422 16.12 16.70 12.88
N LYS A 423 15.67 17.96 12.73
CA LYS A 423 14.78 18.60 13.70
C LYS A 423 13.42 17.90 13.78
N VAL A 424 12.82 17.53 12.65
CA VAL A 424 11.54 16.81 12.62
C VAL A 424 11.69 15.40 13.20
N THR A 425 12.80 14.72 12.92
CA THR A 425 13.13 13.42 13.51
C THR A 425 13.27 13.55 15.03
N ALA A 426 13.98 14.56 15.54
CA ALA A 426 14.07 14.82 16.97
C ALA A 426 12.70 15.08 17.61
N ALA A 427 11.84 15.87 16.96
CA ALA A 427 10.46 16.09 17.43
C ALA A 427 9.65 14.78 17.46
N ALA A 428 9.81 13.93 16.44
CA ALA A 428 9.10 12.66 16.35
C ALA A 428 9.63 11.61 17.35
N ILE A 429 10.91 11.65 17.71
CA ILE A 429 11.47 10.84 18.80
C ILE A 429 10.87 11.29 20.15
N LEU A 430 10.76 12.60 20.40
CA LEU A 430 10.11 13.11 21.61
C LEU A 430 8.63 12.72 21.69
N CYS A 431 7.93 12.73 20.56
CA CYS A 431 6.56 12.20 20.44
C CYS A 431 6.49 10.72 20.86
N ALA A 432 7.38 9.88 20.33
CA ALA A 432 7.44 8.46 20.65
C ALA A 432 7.81 8.20 22.11
N ALA A 433 8.76 8.96 22.68
CA ALA A 433 9.13 8.87 24.08
C ALA A 433 7.97 9.23 25.02
N ALA A 434 7.22 10.29 24.70
CA ALA A 434 6.02 10.67 25.45
C ALA A 434 4.94 9.57 25.34
N ALA A 435 4.66 9.08 24.13
CA ALA A 435 3.68 8.01 23.93
C ALA A 435 4.06 6.74 24.71
N TYR A 436 5.33 6.32 24.64
CA TYR A 436 5.85 5.17 25.38
C TYR A 436 5.69 5.33 26.89
N GLY A 437 6.04 6.51 27.45
CA GLY A 437 5.88 6.79 28.87
C GLY A 437 4.43 6.68 29.36
N PHE A 438 3.47 7.11 28.55
CA PHE A 438 2.04 7.00 28.88
C PHE A 438 1.50 5.57 28.82
N VAL A 439 1.93 4.77 27.85
CA VAL A 439 1.56 3.34 27.77
C VAL A 439 2.09 2.56 28.99
N GLN A 440 3.26 2.95 29.52
CA GLN A 440 3.80 2.33 30.73
C GLN A 440 3.09 2.78 32.02
N ALA A 441 2.51 3.99 32.02
CA ALA A 441 1.84 4.56 33.19
C ALA A 441 0.37 4.12 33.33
N LEU A 442 -0.33 3.87 32.21
CA LEU A 442 -1.73 3.48 32.17
C LEU A 442 -1.90 2.25 31.28
N SER A 443 -2.55 1.20 31.79
CA SER A 443 -2.82 -0.02 31.03
C SER A 443 -4.08 0.07 30.17
N GLY A 444 -4.10 -0.66 29.04
CA GLY A 444 -5.28 -0.85 28.21
C GLY A 444 -5.66 0.36 27.35
N VAL A 445 -6.94 0.41 26.98
CA VAL A 445 -7.47 1.41 26.02
C VAL A 445 -7.28 2.85 26.51
N ALA A 446 -7.38 3.10 27.82
CA ALA A 446 -7.15 4.41 28.40
C ALA A 446 -5.69 4.86 28.26
N GLY A 447 -4.74 3.92 28.41
CA GLY A 447 -3.31 4.15 28.18
C GLY A 447 -3.00 4.46 26.73
N LEU A 448 -3.58 3.71 25.78
CA LEU A 448 -3.42 3.97 24.35
C LEU A 448 -4.01 5.33 23.94
N ALA A 449 -5.22 5.66 24.41
CA ALA A 449 -5.83 6.97 24.14
C ALA A 449 -4.98 8.11 24.72
N GLY A 450 -4.51 7.94 25.96
CA GLY A 450 -3.59 8.86 26.62
C GLY A 450 -2.28 9.02 25.85
N ALA A 451 -1.69 7.93 25.37
CA ALA A 451 -0.44 7.93 24.62
C ALA A 451 -0.56 8.65 23.27
N VAL A 452 -1.69 8.47 22.56
CA VAL A 452 -1.95 9.19 21.29
C VAL A 452 -2.10 10.69 21.55
N ILE A 453 -2.86 11.08 22.57
CA ILE A 453 -3.05 12.49 22.92
C ILE A 453 -1.73 13.13 23.38
N ALA A 454 -1.02 12.46 24.30
CA ALA A 454 0.25 12.94 24.83
C ALA A 454 1.33 13.03 23.73
N GLY A 455 1.43 12.03 22.86
CA GLY A 455 2.32 12.04 21.71
C GLY A 455 2.02 13.19 20.76
N ALA A 456 0.75 13.41 20.42
CA ALA A 456 0.34 14.52 19.56
C ALA A 456 0.67 15.90 20.16
N LEU A 457 0.43 16.09 21.46
CA LEU A 457 0.77 17.32 22.17
C LEU A 457 2.29 17.52 22.25
N ALA A 458 3.04 16.49 22.65
CA ALA A 458 4.50 16.51 22.72
C ALA A 458 5.12 16.83 21.35
N TYR A 459 4.57 16.26 20.27
CA TYR A 459 5.01 16.52 18.91
C TYR A 459 4.80 17.99 18.52
N GLY A 460 3.60 18.54 18.75
CA GLY A 460 3.30 19.95 18.46
C GLY A 460 4.22 20.91 19.23
N ILE A 461 4.45 20.63 20.52
CA ILE A 461 5.37 21.41 21.36
C ILE A 461 6.82 21.27 20.86
N ALA A 462 7.28 20.06 20.53
CA ALA A 462 8.64 19.82 20.06
C ALA A 462 8.91 20.49 18.71
N LEU A 463 7.96 20.43 17.77
CA LEU A 463 8.05 21.14 16.48
C LEU A 463 8.23 22.65 16.68
N ARG A 464 7.52 23.22 17.66
CA ARG A 464 7.62 24.64 18.02
C ARG A 464 8.98 24.97 18.65
N LEU A 465 9.41 24.21 19.65
CA LEU A 465 10.67 24.44 20.37
C LEU A 465 11.88 24.33 19.44
N LEU A 466 11.89 23.34 18.55
CA LEU A 466 12.99 23.10 17.61
C LEU A 466 12.97 24.05 16.40
N LYS A 467 11.94 24.91 16.27
CA LYS A 467 11.68 25.73 15.08
C LYS A 467 11.81 24.87 13.82
N ALA A 468 11.17 23.71 13.85
CA ALA A 468 11.28 22.69 12.81
C ALA A 468 10.45 23.06 11.57
N VAL A 469 9.40 23.88 11.75
CA VAL A 469 8.53 24.38 10.68
C VAL A 469 9.01 25.77 10.24
N PRO A 470 9.57 25.93 9.04
CA PRO A 470 9.91 27.24 8.49
C PRO A 470 8.66 28.03 8.09
N THR A 471 8.79 29.36 8.02
CA THR A 471 7.68 30.30 7.76
C THR A 471 6.98 30.04 6.43
N GLU A 472 7.71 29.61 5.40
CA GLU A 472 7.15 29.26 4.08
C GLU A 472 6.10 28.14 4.19
N ASP A 473 6.34 27.14 5.04
CA ASP A 473 5.40 26.03 5.24
C ASP A 473 4.17 26.47 6.02
N VAL A 474 4.34 27.40 6.98
CA VAL A 474 3.23 27.96 7.76
C VAL A 474 2.25 28.67 6.83
N ASP A 475 2.75 29.45 5.87
CA ASP A 475 1.90 30.17 4.91
C ASP A 475 1.14 29.21 3.99
N VAL A 476 1.77 28.11 3.57
CA VAL A 476 1.12 27.05 2.77
C VAL A 476 0.04 26.36 3.60
N LEU A 477 0.35 25.99 4.86
CA LEU A 477 -0.61 25.34 5.74
C LEU A 477 -1.79 26.25 6.10
N GLN A 478 -1.57 27.56 6.26
CA GLN A 478 -2.65 28.54 6.45
C GLN A 478 -3.56 28.64 5.23
N LYS A 479 -3.00 28.63 4.02
CA LYS A 479 -3.79 28.60 2.77
C LYS A 479 -4.62 27.32 2.63
N ILE A 480 -4.09 26.18 3.09
CA ILE A 480 -4.83 24.91 3.13
C ILE A 480 -5.95 24.97 4.17
N ALA A 481 -5.66 25.44 5.39
CA ALA A 481 -6.64 25.55 6.46
C ALA A 481 -7.80 26.49 6.10
N ALA A 482 -7.53 27.58 5.39
CA ALA A 482 -8.55 28.50 4.89
C ALA A 482 -9.53 27.85 3.89
N ARG A 483 -9.14 26.76 3.23
CA ARG A 483 -9.97 26.01 2.28
C ARG A 483 -10.72 24.83 2.92
N LEU A 484 -10.50 24.55 4.21
CA LEU A 484 -11.20 23.48 4.92
C LEU A 484 -12.67 23.84 5.21
N PRO A 485 -13.57 22.85 5.32
CA PRO A 485 -14.96 23.06 5.70
C PRO A 485 -15.07 23.84 7.02
N ALA A 486 -16.09 24.69 7.14
CA ALA A 486 -16.29 25.59 8.29
C ALA A 486 -16.25 24.91 9.67
N ARG A 487 -16.54 23.60 9.75
CA ARG A 487 -16.48 22.80 10.98
C ARG A 487 -15.05 22.42 11.43
N ILE A 488 -14.11 22.25 10.49
CA ILE A 488 -12.72 21.79 10.76
C ILE A 488 -11.75 22.99 10.78
N ASN A 489 -12.10 24.06 10.06
CA ASN A 489 -11.34 25.30 9.96
C ASN A 489 -10.89 25.87 11.33
N PRO A 490 -11.76 26.07 12.35
CA PRO A 490 -11.31 26.64 13.63
C PRO A 490 -10.28 25.76 14.37
N ILE A 491 -10.42 24.44 14.29
CA ILE A 491 -9.48 23.48 14.90
C ILE A 491 -8.14 23.52 14.17
N ALA A 492 -8.16 23.56 12.84
CA ALA A 492 -6.96 23.65 12.02
C ALA A 492 -6.21 24.99 12.25
N VAL A 493 -6.94 26.10 12.36
CA VAL A 493 -6.36 27.43 12.64
C VAL A 493 -5.76 27.48 14.05
N GLN A 494 -6.40 26.90 15.06
CA GLN A 494 -5.84 26.81 16.41
C GLN A 494 -4.59 25.91 16.47
N ALA A 495 -4.60 24.76 15.79
CA ALA A 495 -3.42 23.90 15.67
C ALA A 495 -2.25 24.61 14.95
N LEU A 496 -2.54 25.42 13.93
CA LEU A 496 -1.52 26.21 13.24
C LEU A 496 -0.98 27.37 14.08
N ALA A 497 -1.84 28.02 14.87
CA ALA A 497 -1.42 29.06 15.82
C ALA A 497 -0.51 28.50 16.93
N LEU A 498 -0.69 27.23 17.30
CA LEU A 498 0.20 26.50 18.21
C LEU A 498 1.57 26.21 17.59
N LEU A 499 1.63 25.94 16.27
CA LEU A 499 2.87 25.63 15.54
C LEU A 499 3.70 26.88 15.20
N ALA A 500 3.05 28.02 14.93
CA ALA A 500 3.71 29.29 14.68
C ALA A 500 2.86 30.45 15.28
N PRO A 501 3.33 31.14 16.34
CA PRO A 501 2.62 32.30 16.83
C PRO A 501 2.60 33.37 15.73
N ARG A 502 1.42 33.95 15.47
CA ARG A 502 1.29 35.15 14.63
C ARG A 502 2.30 36.18 15.13
N ARG A 503 3.19 36.65 14.25
CA ARG A 503 3.85 37.93 14.51
C ARG A 503 2.70 38.97 14.52
N ILE A 504 2.47 39.54 15.70
CA ILE A 504 1.69 40.78 15.85
C ILE A 504 2.39 41.86 15.02
#